data_AF-A0A6N3H7B3-F1
#
_entry.id   AF-A0A6N3H7B3-F1
#
_cell.length_a   1.000
_cell.length_b   1.000
_cell.length_c   1.000
_cell.angle_alpha   90.00
_cell.angle_beta   90.00
_cell.angle_gamma   90.00
#
_symmetry.space_group_name_H-M   'P 1'
#
loop_
_entity.id
_entity.type
_entity.pdbx_description
1 polymer ?
#
loop_
_entity_poly.entity_id
_entity_poly.type
_entity_poly.pdbx_seq_one_letter_code
_entity_poly.pdbx_strand_id
1 'polypeptide(L)'
;MQRRSGKKLRTRSPILTALTVFFLTLISISLASLLFYSLMMNTARIEFKQMAQIVSNATISSEKDQLLDVYAEFHKQNSDFVGWISLEGTSLDYPIMQTIDAPEYYLRRDFNKNYSLAGTPFLDARSDMENGNSLIVYGHNMNDGSMFAVLQNYLKEGFLEQHPAFECDSLLQKRHFQIFAVLHFKDSPENASSYYAFPLDETSFSRCVERIQADALYETPSIVTWGDQLLLLSTCDQNDAESRILIACYREKQDL
;
A
#
# COMPACT_ATOMS: atom_id res chain seq x y z
N MET A 1 -78.21 -6.98 -33.78
CA MET A 1 -77.23 -5.97 -34.26
C MET A 1 -76.21 -5.71 -33.14
N GLN A 2 -75.09 -6.44 -33.07
CA GLN A 2 -74.05 -6.23 -32.06
C GLN A 2 -72.90 -5.39 -32.66
N ARG A 3 -72.66 -4.20 -32.12
CA ARG A 3 -71.48 -3.37 -32.44
C ARG A 3 -70.30 -3.83 -31.57
N ARG A 4 -69.27 -4.42 -32.19
CA ARG A 4 -67.97 -4.66 -31.54
C ARG A 4 -67.22 -3.34 -31.38
N SER A 5 -66.96 -2.94 -30.12
CA SER A 5 -66.09 -1.81 -29.79
C SER A 5 -64.63 -2.25 -29.87
N GLY A 6 -63.91 -1.77 -30.88
CA GLY A 6 -62.47 -1.98 -31.01
C GLY A 6 -61.70 -1.06 -30.06
N LYS A 7 -61.04 -1.64 -29.05
CA LYS A 7 -60.08 -0.90 -28.20
C LYS A 7 -58.90 -0.45 -29.08
N LYS A 8 -58.73 0.85 -29.31
CA LYS A 8 -57.52 1.42 -29.92
C LYS A 8 -56.32 1.10 -29.01
N LEU A 9 -55.41 0.25 -29.47
CA LEU A 9 -54.11 0.02 -28.83
C LEU A 9 -53.34 1.35 -28.81
N ARG A 10 -53.07 1.87 -27.62
CA ARG A 10 -52.33 3.12 -27.40
C ARG A 10 -50.87 2.86 -27.74
N THR A 11 -50.42 3.27 -28.92
CA THR A 11 -49.02 3.14 -29.34
C THR A 11 -48.13 4.02 -28.45
N ARG A 12 -47.07 3.43 -27.86
CA ARG A 12 -46.11 4.19 -27.03
C ARG A 12 -45.42 5.26 -27.90
N SER A 13 -45.16 6.43 -27.32
CA SER A 13 -44.47 7.52 -28.01
C SER A 13 -43.08 7.07 -28.45
N PRO A 14 -42.67 7.24 -29.73
CA PRO A 14 -41.36 6.83 -30.22
C PRO A 14 -40.21 7.51 -29.47
N ILE A 15 -40.44 8.74 -28.99
CA ILE A 15 -39.50 9.49 -28.15
C ILE A 15 -39.34 8.81 -26.79
N LEU A 16 -40.46 8.42 -26.17
CA LEU A 16 -40.42 7.75 -24.86
C LEU A 16 -39.70 6.41 -24.96
N THR A 17 -39.93 5.63 -26.03
CA THR A 17 -39.24 4.36 -26.26
C THR A 17 -37.74 4.56 -26.51
N ALA A 18 -37.36 5.58 -27.28
CA ALA A 18 -35.94 5.90 -27.52
C ALA A 18 -35.22 6.29 -26.22
N LEU A 19 -35.85 7.13 -25.38
CA LEU A 19 -35.32 7.49 -24.07
C LEU A 19 -35.20 6.27 -23.14
N THR A 20 -36.19 5.36 -23.14
CA THR A 20 -36.10 4.16 -22.30
C THR A 20 -34.94 3.28 -22.72
N VAL A 21 -34.76 3.05 -24.02
CA VAL A 21 -33.63 2.29 -24.55
C VAL A 21 -32.30 2.96 -24.18
N PHE A 22 -32.19 4.28 -24.35
CA PHE A 22 -30.99 5.03 -23.96
C PHE A 22 -30.62 4.85 -22.48
N PHE A 23 -31.57 5.04 -21.57
CA PHE A 23 -31.30 4.83 -20.13
C PHE A 23 -30.97 3.38 -19.80
N LEU A 24 -31.64 2.39 -20.42
CA LEU A 24 -31.31 0.97 -20.24
C LEU A 24 -29.89 0.64 -20.73
N THR A 25 -29.45 1.24 -21.84
CA THR A 25 -28.06 1.07 -22.31
C THR A 25 -27.05 1.69 -21.35
N LEU A 26 -27.30 2.89 -20.82
CA LEU A 26 -26.42 3.52 -19.83
C LEU A 26 -26.33 2.70 -18.53
N ILE A 27 -27.47 2.19 -18.05
CA ILE A 27 -27.51 1.31 -16.87
C ILE A 27 -26.74 0.03 -17.15
N SER A 28 -26.90 -0.58 -18.33
CA SER A 28 -26.20 -1.81 -18.70
C SER A 28 -24.68 -1.60 -18.77
N ILE A 29 -24.23 -0.49 -19.35
CA ILE A 29 -22.81 -0.11 -19.39
C ILE A 29 -22.29 0.14 -17.97
N SER A 30 -23.02 0.87 -17.14
CA SER A 30 -22.63 1.13 -15.75
C SER A 30 -22.51 -0.15 -14.92
N LEU A 31 -23.47 -1.08 -15.04
CA LEU A 31 -23.39 -2.39 -14.39
C LEU A 31 -22.21 -3.21 -14.90
N ALA A 32 -21.98 -3.24 -16.21
CA ALA A 32 -20.85 -3.95 -16.79
C ALA A 32 -19.51 -3.39 -16.29
N SER A 33 -19.37 -2.06 -16.22
CA SER A 33 -18.19 -1.40 -15.65
C SER A 33 -18.01 -1.70 -14.17
N LEU A 34 -19.08 -1.72 -13.38
CA LEU A 34 -19.02 -2.06 -11.95
C LEU A 34 -18.64 -3.53 -11.73
N LEU A 35 -19.18 -4.44 -12.54
CA LEU A 35 -18.83 -5.86 -12.50
C LEU A 35 -17.36 -6.06 -12.89
N PHE A 36 -16.91 -5.43 -13.98
CA PHE A 36 -15.51 -5.49 -14.41
C PHE A 36 -14.58 -4.92 -13.33
N TYR A 37 -14.93 -3.79 -12.73
CA TYR A 37 -14.23 -3.18 -11.60
C TYR A 37 -14.11 -4.17 -10.42
N SER A 38 -15.23 -4.80 -10.03
CA SER A 38 -15.24 -5.74 -8.91
C SER A 38 -14.41 -6.99 -9.20
N LEU A 39 -14.43 -7.50 -10.43
CA LEU A 39 -13.62 -8.64 -10.84
C LEU A 39 -12.13 -8.31 -10.76
N MET A 40 -11.70 -7.19 -11.35
CA MET A 40 -10.29 -6.77 -11.32
C MET A 40 -9.76 -6.61 -9.88
N MET A 41 -10.52 -5.94 -9.02
CA MET A 41 -10.14 -5.76 -7.60
C MET A 41 -10.06 -7.10 -6.85
N ASN A 42 -11.00 -8.01 -7.10
CA ASN A 42 -11.00 -9.32 -6.46
C ASN A 42 -9.84 -10.19 -6.95
N THR A 43 -9.48 -10.14 -8.22
CA THR A 43 -8.35 -10.90 -8.77
C THR A 43 -7.04 -10.51 -8.08
N ALA A 44 -6.67 -9.23 -8.08
CA ALA A 44 -5.46 -8.75 -7.42
C ALA A 44 -5.44 -9.10 -5.92
N ARG A 45 -6.60 -8.98 -5.24
CA ARG A 45 -6.73 -9.35 -3.83
C ARG A 45 -6.51 -10.85 -3.59
N ILE A 46 -7.02 -11.70 -4.46
CA ILE A 46 -6.84 -13.16 -4.36
C ILE A 46 -5.36 -13.50 -4.58
N GLU A 47 -4.72 -12.89 -5.58
CA GLU A 47 -3.29 -13.10 -5.86
C GLU A 47 -2.43 -12.72 -4.66
N PHE A 48 -2.60 -11.53 -4.08
CA PHE A 48 -1.85 -11.15 -2.89
C PHE A 48 -2.09 -12.08 -1.70
N LYS A 49 -3.33 -12.53 -1.48
CA LYS A 49 -3.62 -13.52 -0.42
C LYS A 49 -2.92 -14.85 -0.66
N GLN A 50 -2.84 -15.31 -1.90
CA GLN A 50 -2.13 -16.54 -2.24
C GLN A 50 -0.63 -16.39 -2.01
N MET A 51 -0.05 -15.26 -2.43
CA MET A 51 1.36 -14.96 -2.17
C MET A 51 1.67 -14.91 -0.68
N ALA A 52 0.85 -14.18 0.10
CA ALA A 52 0.93 -14.12 1.56
C ALA A 52 0.85 -15.51 2.20
N GLN A 53 -0.04 -16.39 1.71
CA GLN A 53 -0.11 -17.76 2.20
C GLN A 53 1.17 -18.56 1.91
N ILE A 54 1.79 -18.38 0.74
CA ILE A 54 3.07 -19.02 0.40
C ILE A 54 4.17 -18.55 1.36
N VAL A 55 4.27 -17.23 1.59
CA VAL A 55 5.22 -16.61 2.53
C VAL A 55 5.00 -17.10 3.96
N SER A 56 3.75 -17.13 4.41
CA SER A 56 3.37 -17.63 5.73
C SER A 56 3.75 -19.09 5.92
N ASN A 57 3.46 -19.96 4.94
CA ASN A 57 3.83 -21.37 4.99
C ASN A 57 5.35 -21.57 5.06
N ALA A 58 6.12 -20.80 4.28
CA ALA A 58 7.59 -20.84 4.32
C ALA A 58 8.17 -20.24 5.61
N THR A 59 7.43 -19.36 6.28
CA THR A 59 7.83 -18.82 7.59
C THR A 59 7.58 -19.84 8.71
N ILE A 60 6.47 -20.58 8.67
CA ILE A 60 6.08 -21.58 9.67
C ILE A 60 7.00 -22.79 9.67
N SER A 61 7.56 -23.18 8.53
CA SER A 61 8.53 -24.29 8.47
C SER A 61 9.81 -24.01 9.24
N SER A 62 10.04 -22.77 9.69
CA SER A 62 11.22 -22.30 10.45
C SER A 62 12.57 -22.44 9.72
N GLU A 63 12.54 -22.77 8.44
CA GLU A 63 13.73 -22.84 7.59
C GLU A 63 13.93 -21.49 6.89
N LYS A 64 14.85 -20.67 7.42
CA LYS A 64 15.18 -19.35 6.85
C LYS A 64 15.46 -19.43 5.35
N ASP A 65 16.18 -20.46 4.91
CA ASP A 65 16.55 -20.67 3.52
C ASP A 65 15.32 -20.87 2.63
N GLN A 66 14.27 -21.52 3.14
CA GLN A 66 13.04 -21.74 2.39
C GLN A 66 12.28 -20.44 2.10
N LEU A 67 12.27 -19.48 3.04
CA LEU A 67 11.62 -18.19 2.82
C LEU A 67 12.39 -17.35 1.78
N LEU A 68 13.72 -17.34 1.86
CA LEU A 68 14.54 -16.63 0.87
C LEU A 68 14.42 -17.25 -0.52
N ASP A 69 14.27 -18.57 -0.62
CA ASP A 69 13.97 -19.26 -1.89
C ASP A 69 12.62 -18.83 -2.47
N VAL A 70 11.59 -18.64 -1.63
CA VAL A 70 10.29 -18.11 -2.06
C VAL A 70 10.45 -16.69 -2.62
N TYR A 71 11.19 -15.81 -1.92
CA TYR A 71 11.45 -14.46 -2.40
C TYR A 71 12.26 -14.45 -3.71
N ALA A 72 13.24 -15.34 -3.85
CA ALA A 72 13.98 -15.50 -5.10
C ALA A 72 13.08 -15.96 -6.25
N GLU A 73 12.09 -16.80 -5.99
CA GLU A 73 11.12 -17.22 -7.00
C GLU A 73 10.15 -16.10 -7.39
N PHE A 74 9.67 -15.29 -6.44
CA PHE A 74 8.89 -14.09 -6.75
C PHE A 74 9.71 -13.08 -7.56
N HIS A 75 10.97 -12.85 -7.20
CA HIS A 75 11.87 -12.01 -8.00
C HIS A 75 12.06 -12.54 -9.43
N LYS A 76 12.12 -13.86 -9.64
CA LYS A 76 12.20 -14.43 -11.00
C LYS A 76 10.93 -14.20 -11.80
N GLN A 77 9.75 -14.30 -11.16
CA GLN A 77 8.47 -14.02 -11.81
C GLN A 77 8.33 -12.55 -12.17
N ASN A 78 8.78 -11.66 -11.28
CA ASN A 78 8.87 -10.23 -11.54
C ASN A 78 10.11 -9.62 -10.88
N SER A 79 11.08 -9.23 -11.68
CA SER A 79 12.35 -8.63 -11.24
C SER A 79 12.21 -7.29 -10.52
N ASP A 80 11.03 -6.68 -10.56
CA ASP A 80 10.76 -5.44 -9.83
C ASP A 80 10.44 -5.73 -8.36
N PHE A 81 10.24 -6.99 -7.96
CA PHE A 81 10.03 -7.39 -6.57
C PHE A 81 11.33 -7.26 -5.78
N VAL A 82 11.33 -6.48 -4.70
CA VAL A 82 12.53 -6.19 -3.91
C VAL A 82 12.43 -6.66 -2.46
N GLY A 83 11.25 -7.01 -1.98
CA GLY A 83 11.08 -7.43 -0.59
C GLY A 83 9.63 -7.61 -0.19
N TRP A 84 9.40 -7.76 1.10
CA TRP A 84 8.08 -8.06 1.65
C TRP A 84 7.82 -7.22 2.90
N ILE A 85 6.63 -6.65 3.03
CA ILE A 85 6.22 -5.89 4.22
C ILE A 85 5.05 -6.62 4.90
N SER A 86 5.16 -6.84 6.21
CA SER A 86 4.05 -7.38 7.00
C SER A 86 3.93 -6.73 8.38
N LEU A 87 2.72 -6.77 8.93
CA LEU A 87 2.41 -6.35 10.29
C LEU A 87 1.54 -7.44 10.94
N GLU A 88 2.14 -8.16 11.88
CA GLU A 88 1.52 -9.31 12.54
C GLU A 88 0.14 -8.95 13.14
N GLY A 89 -0.83 -9.86 12.96
CA GLY A 89 -2.19 -9.67 13.47
C GLY A 89 -3.06 -8.73 12.63
N THR A 90 -2.56 -8.23 11.48
CA THR A 90 -3.30 -7.32 10.61
C THR A 90 -3.40 -7.83 9.16
N SER A 91 -4.04 -7.05 8.28
CA SER A 91 -4.16 -7.36 6.85
C SER A 91 -2.97 -6.88 6.01
N LEU A 92 -1.98 -6.22 6.61
CA LEU A 92 -0.79 -5.74 5.89
C LEU A 92 0.20 -6.89 5.77
N ASP A 93 0.26 -7.46 4.57
CA ASP A 93 1.05 -8.63 4.21
C ASP A 93 1.22 -8.65 2.69
N TYR A 94 2.23 -7.92 2.18
CA TYR A 94 2.32 -7.56 0.76
C TYR A 94 3.75 -7.59 0.22
N PRO A 95 3.91 -7.87 -1.10
CA PRO A 95 5.18 -7.64 -1.77
C PRO A 95 5.49 -6.14 -1.86
N ILE A 96 6.77 -5.81 -1.88
CA ILE A 96 7.30 -4.47 -2.15
C ILE A 96 7.95 -4.51 -3.54
N MET A 97 7.51 -3.59 -4.41
CA MET A 97 8.02 -3.46 -5.77
C MET A 97 8.92 -2.23 -5.91
N GLN A 98 9.82 -2.20 -6.88
CA GLN A 98 10.63 -1.03 -7.18
C GLN A 98 10.94 -0.93 -8.67
N THR A 99 10.89 0.30 -9.18
CA THR A 99 11.33 0.64 -10.54
C THR A 99 12.07 1.96 -10.49
N ILE A 100 13.32 1.96 -10.96
CA ILE A 100 14.19 3.16 -10.90
C ILE A 100 13.75 4.22 -11.91
N ASP A 101 13.47 3.82 -13.15
CA ASP A 101 13.16 4.75 -14.25
C ASP A 101 11.70 5.25 -14.25
N ALA A 102 10.82 4.57 -13.51
CA ALA A 102 9.42 4.91 -13.41
C ALA A 102 8.95 4.80 -11.94
N PRO A 103 9.34 5.71 -11.05
CA PRO A 103 9.17 5.54 -9.59
C PRO A 103 7.73 5.24 -9.13
N GLU A 104 6.71 5.69 -9.88
CA GLU A 104 5.29 5.48 -9.57
C GLU A 104 4.65 4.31 -10.33
N TYR A 105 5.44 3.44 -10.98
CA TYR A 105 4.93 2.39 -11.88
C TYR A 105 3.91 1.46 -11.20
N TYR A 106 4.14 1.13 -9.92
CA TYR A 106 3.29 0.25 -9.11
C TYR A 106 2.17 0.97 -8.36
N LEU A 107 2.06 2.29 -8.48
CA LEU A 107 0.93 3.05 -7.94
C LEU A 107 -0.41 2.52 -8.49
N ARG A 108 -0.44 2.10 -9.76
CA ARG A 108 -1.64 1.57 -10.43
C ARG A 108 -1.42 0.19 -11.06
N ARG A 109 -0.52 -0.61 -10.49
CA ARG A 109 -0.25 -1.97 -10.98
C ARG A 109 -0.14 -2.99 -9.86
N ASP A 110 -0.62 -4.19 -10.15
CA ASP A 110 -0.41 -5.37 -9.29
C ASP A 110 0.98 -5.99 -9.53
N PHE A 111 1.29 -7.06 -8.79
CA PHE A 111 2.52 -7.83 -8.92
C PHE A 111 2.76 -8.33 -10.35
N ASN A 112 1.71 -8.60 -11.13
CA ASN A 112 1.82 -9.09 -12.51
C ASN A 112 1.92 -7.96 -13.55
N LYS A 113 2.11 -6.70 -13.11
CA LYS A 113 2.17 -5.49 -13.93
C LYS A 113 0.84 -5.14 -14.63
N ASN A 114 -0.26 -5.80 -14.26
CA ASN A 114 -1.58 -5.48 -14.77
C ASN A 114 -2.13 -4.25 -14.05
N TYR A 115 -3.06 -3.54 -14.68
CA TYR A 115 -3.72 -2.40 -14.07
C TYR A 115 -4.46 -2.82 -12.79
N SER A 116 -4.16 -2.16 -11.68
CA SER A 116 -4.81 -2.36 -10.39
C SER A 116 -5.09 -1.00 -9.76
N LEU A 117 -6.32 -0.80 -9.28
CA LEU A 117 -6.65 0.43 -8.54
C LEU A 117 -6.01 0.46 -7.16
N ALA A 118 -5.84 -0.70 -6.53
CA ALA A 118 -5.14 -0.81 -5.26
C ALA A 118 -3.62 -0.61 -5.40
N GLY A 119 -3.08 -0.80 -6.61
CA GLY A 119 -1.64 -0.82 -6.84
C GLY A 119 -0.96 -1.96 -6.07
N THR A 120 0.33 -1.77 -5.82
CA THR A 120 1.17 -2.61 -4.96
C THR A 120 2.07 -1.70 -4.13
N PRO A 121 2.36 -1.99 -2.85
CA PRO A 121 3.37 -1.24 -2.11
C PRO A 121 4.69 -1.16 -2.87
N PHE A 122 5.30 0.02 -2.91
CA PHE A 122 6.49 0.24 -3.72
C PHE A 122 7.53 1.10 -3.00
N LEU A 123 8.80 0.74 -3.20
CA LEU A 123 9.95 1.40 -2.65
C LEU A 123 10.30 2.63 -3.50
N ASP A 124 10.65 3.75 -2.86
CA ASP A 124 11.15 4.94 -3.52
C ASP A 124 12.39 4.60 -4.37
N ALA A 125 12.47 5.15 -5.58
CA ALA A 125 13.55 4.87 -6.51
C ALA A 125 14.95 5.28 -6.00
N ARG A 126 15.03 6.16 -4.98
CA ARG A 126 16.28 6.58 -4.34
C ARG A 126 16.73 5.62 -3.23
N SER A 127 15.83 4.80 -2.70
CA SER A 127 16.15 3.81 -1.68
C SER A 127 16.83 2.59 -2.31
N ASP A 128 17.81 2.04 -1.60
CA ASP A 128 18.39 0.73 -1.89
C ASP A 128 17.89 -0.25 -0.83
N MET A 129 17.15 -1.28 -1.26
CA MET A 129 16.52 -2.22 -0.35
C MET A 129 17.52 -3.00 0.50
N GLU A 130 18.71 -3.28 -0.03
CA GLU A 130 19.71 -4.12 0.63
C GLU A 130 20.69 -3.27 1.45
N ASN A 131 21.16 -2.16 0.88
CA ASN A 131 22.28 -1.38 1.43
C ASN A 131 21.91 0.06 1.84
N GLY A 132 20.67 0.49 1.60
CA GLY A 132 20.27 1.87 1.86
C GLY A 132 20.04 2.15 3.35
N ASN A 133 20.48 3.32 3.82
CA ASN A 133 20.23 3.79 5.20
C ASN A 133 18.77 4.21 5.42
N SER A 134 18.02 4.49 4.36
CA SER A 134 16.63 4.93 4.45
C SER A 134 15.78 4.29 3.36
N LEU A 135 14.80 3.52 3.80
CA LEU A 135 13.82 2.84 2.96
C LEU A 135 12.52 3.63 3.05
N ILE A 136 11.99 4.09 1.91
CA ILE A 136 10.69 4.77 1.90
C ILE A 136 9.73 3.92 1.08
N VAL A 137 8.71 3.36 1.72
CA VAL A 137 7.71 2.53 1.07
C VAL A 137 6.39 3.28 1.02
N TYR A 138 5.85 3.40 -0.18
CA TYR A 138 4.55 4.00 -0.45
C TYR A 138 3.51 2.91 -0.64
N GLY A 139 2.29 3.16 -0.17
CA GLY A 139 1.15 2.28 -0.43
C GLY A 139 -0.15 3.08 -0.44
N HIS A 140 -1.14 2.58 -1.16
CA HIS A 140 -2.48 3.17 -1.14
C HIS A 140 -3.18 2.90 0.19
N ASN A 141 -4.01 3.84 0.63
CA ASN A 141 -4.98 3.65 1.71
C ASN A 141 -6.35 3.35 1.09
N MET A 142 -6.66 2.07 0.95
CA MET A 142 -7.88 1.63 0.28
C MET A 142 -9.10 1.60 1.22
N ASN A 143 -10.27 2.01 0.71
CA ASN A 143 -11.52 2.03 1.47
C ASN A 143 -12.01 0.65 1.94
N ASP A 144 -11.53 -0.43 1.31
CA ASP A 144 -11.85 -1.80 1.70
C ASP A 144 -10.89 -2.36 2.78
N GLY A 145 -10.00 -1.52 3.32
CA GLY A 145 -9.03 -1.88 4.36
C GLY A 145 -7.77 -2.57 3.83
N SER A 146 -7.60 -2.72 2.51
CA SER A 146 -6.40 -3.31 1.92
C SER A 146 -5.23 -2.33 1.83
N MET A 147 -4.05 -2.85 1.47
CA MET A 147 -2.81 -2.10 1.29
C MET A 147 -2.39 -1.42 2.61
N PHE A 148 -2.08 -0.13 2.58
CA PHE A 148 -1.61 0.62 3.75
C PHE A 148 -2.76 1.26 4.54
N ALA A 149 -4.01 0.85 4.29
CA ALA A 149 -5.16 1.36 5.04
C ALA A 149 -5.07 1.10 6.56
N VAL A 150 -4.40 0.01 6.96
CA VAL A 150 -4.18 -0.30 8.39
C VAL A 150 -3.37 0.80 9.10
N LEU A 151 -2.54 1.57 8.38
CA LEU A 151 -1.70 2.60 8.99
C LEU A 151 -2.52 3.71 9.64
N GLN A 152 -3.78 3.92 9.21
CA GLN A 152 -4.73 4.81 9.88
C GLN A 152 -4.99 4.45 11.35
N ASN A 153 -4.86 3.18 11.71
CA ASN A 153 -5.09 2.76 13.09
C ASN A 153 -4.02 3.29 14.04
N TYR A 154 -2.83 3.65 13.54
CA TYR A 154 -1.83 4.35 14.35
C TYR A 154 -2.23 5.76 14.75
N LEU A 155 -3.33 6.33 14.23
CA LEU A 155 -3.88 7.58 14.75
C LEU A 155 -4.76 7.38 16.00
N LYS A 156 -5.04 6.12 16.36
CA LYS A 156 -5.87 5.75 17.50
C LYS A 156 -4.99 5.32 18.66
N GLU A 157 -5.33 5.77 19.86
CA GLU A 157 -4.66 5.33 21.10
C GLU A 157 -4.69 3.80 21.24
N GLY A 158 -3.60 3.22 21.74
CA GLY A 158 -3.51 1.78 22.02
C GLY A 158 -3.05 0.91 20.85
N PHE A 159 -3.10 1.38 19.60
CA PHE A 159 -2.69 0.58 18.44
C PHE A 159 -1.18 0.44 18.35
N LEU A 160 -0.44 1.50 18.65
CA LEU A 160 1.03 1.49 18.66
C LEU A 160 1.58 0.47 19.67
N GLU A 161 0.96 0.40 20.85
CA GLU A 161 1.35 -0.52 21.93
C GLU A 161 1.08 -1.98 21.57
N GLN A 162 0.04 -2.25 20.78
CA GLN A 162 -0.30 -3.59 20.30
C GLN A 162 0.56 -4.01 19.09
N HIS A 163 0.99 -3.04 18.29
CA HIS A 163 1.71 -3.25 17.04
C HIS A 163 2.94 -2.32 16.95
N PRO A 164 3.97 -2.52 17.80
CA PRO A 164 5.09 -1.57 17.95
C PRO A 164 6.15 -1.68 16.84
N ALA A 165 6.01 -2.61 15.91
CA ALA A 165 7.05 -2.92 14.93
C ALA A 165 6.48 -3.57 13.66
N PHE A 166 7.26 -3.48 12.58
CA PHE A 166 6.98 -4.07 11.28
C PHE A 166 8.07 -5.08 10.88
N GLU A 167 7.69 -6.10 10.13
CA GLU A 167 8.63 -6.93 9.38
C GLU A 167 8.74 -6.38 7.95
N CYS A 168 9.96 -6.05 7.52
CA CYS A 168 10.25 -5.52 6.18
C CYS A 168 11.46 -6.25 5.59
N ASP A 169 11.19 -7.41 5.02
CA ASP A 169 12.22 -8.29 4.49
C ASP A 169 12.80 -7.77 3.18
N SER A 170 14.08 -8.07 2.95
CA SER A 170 14.73 -7.96 1.65
C SER A 170 14.80 -9.32 0.97
N LEU A 171 15.42 -9.40 -0.21
CA LEU A 171 15.64 -10.70 -0.86
C LEU A 171 16.65 -11.57 -0.11
N LEU A 172 17.45 -10.96 0.78
CA LEU A 172 18.59 -11.60 1.43
C LEU A 172 18.41 -11.77 2.94
N GLN A 173 17.56 -10.97 3.57
CA GLN A 173 17.43 -10.96 5.02
C GLN A 173 16.01 -10.64 5.48
N LYS A 174 15.62 -11.34 6.54
CA LYS A 174 14.48 -10.96 7.36
C LYS A 174 14.83 -9.77 8.22
N ARG A 175 13.92 -8.80 8.36
CA ARG A 175 14.22 -7.59 9.14
C ARG A 175 13.01 -7.09 9.92
N HIS A 176 13.24 -6.88 11.20
CA HIS A 176 12.28 -6.30 12.12
C HIS A 176 12.64 -4.84 12.41
N PHE A 177 11.68 -3.93 12.24
CA PHE A 177 11.82 -2.49 12.43
C PHE A 177 10.89 -1.99 13.52
N GLN A 178 11.44 -1.37 14.55
CA GLN A 178 10.68 -0.78 15.65
C GLN A 178 10.20 0.62 15.27
N ILE A 179 8.95 0.96 15.62
CA ILE A 179 8.39 2.28 15.37
C ILE A 179 8.98 3.27 16.38
N PHE A 180 9.51 4.39 15.88
CA PHE A 180 9.97 5.49 16.72
C PHE A 180 9.18 6.79 16.47
N ALA A 181 8.34 6.87 15.43
CA ALA A 181 7.42 8.00 15.30
C ALA A 181 6.21 7.66 14.42
N VAL A 182 5.10 8.32 14.72
CA VAL A 182 3.89 8.33 13.89
C VAL A 182 3.55 9.80 13.62
N LEU A 183 3.46 10.18 12.35
CA LEU A 183 3.18 11.56 11.94
C LEU A 183 1.88 11.60 11.14
N HIS A 184 1.15 12.70 11.29
CA HIS A 184 0.01 13.06 10.45
C HIS A 184 0.16 14.52 10.01
N PHE A 185 0.33 14.76 8.71
CA PHE A 185 0.69 16.07 8.19
C PHE A 185 0.10 16.34 6.81
N LYS A 186 -0.01 17.63 6.45
CA LYS A 186 -0.45 18.07 5.11
C LYS A 186 0.62 17.80 4.05
N ASP A 187 0.24 17.18 2.94
CA ASP A 187 1.11 16.93 1.79
C ASP A 187 1.50 18.25 1.13
N SER A 188 2.70 18.72 1.44
CA SER A 188 3.26 19.95 0.92
C SER A 188 4.73 19.75 0.57
N PRO A 189 5.31 20.52 -0.37
CA PRO A 189 6.73 20.42 -0.70
C PRO A 189 7.65 20.61 0.51
N GLU A 190 7.27 21.48 1.45
CA GLU A 190 8.02 21.73 2.69
C GLU A 190 8.04 20.49 3.59
N ASN A 191 6.87 19.92 3.88
CA ASN A 191 6.77 18.70 4.67
C ASN A 191 7.46 17.52 3.97
N ALA A 192 7.30 17.39 2.65
CA ALA A 192 7.93 16.33 1.89
C ALA A 192 9.47 16.41 1.97
N SER A 193 10.02 17.62 1.84
CA SER A 193 11.47 17.85 1.97
C SER A 193 12.00 17.59 3.39
N SER A 194 11.14 17.74 4.40
CA SER A 194 11.50 17.55 5.81
C SER A 194 11.49 16.08 6.23
N TYR A 195 10.49 15.31 5.81
CA TYR A 195 10.27 13.96 6.32
C TYR A 195 10.77 12.84 5.39
N TYR A 196 10.92 13.09 4.08
CA TYR A 196 11.41 12.10 3.11
C TYR A 196 12.87 12.37 2.69
N ALA A 197 13.70 12.73 3.67
CA ALA A 197 15.11 13.01 3.46
C ALA A 197 15.94 11.71 3.38
N PHE A 198 17.03 11.75 2.61
CA PHE A 198 18.02 10.68 2.52
C PHE A 198 19.33 11.18 3.14
N PRO A 199 19.53 10.97 4.45
CA PRO A 199 20.72 11.47 5.13
C PRO A 199 21.99 10.77 4.62
N LEU A 200 23.06 11.54 4.45
CA LEU A 200 24.35 11.08 3.90
C LEU A 200 25.45 11.01 4.98
N ASP A 201 25.23 11.63 6.12
CA ASP A 201 26.15 11.70 7.25
C ASP A 201 25.38 11.75 8.57
N GLU A 202 26.11 11.58 9.68
CA GLU A 202 25.56 11.60 11.04
C GLU A 202 24.78 12.89 11.34
N THR A 203 25.25 14.04 10.87
CA THR A 203 24.61 15.34 11.13
C THR A 203 23.25 15.46 10.44
N SER A 204 23.18 15.08 9.16
CA SER A 204 21.93 15.07 8.38
C SER A 204 20.97 14.00 8.87
N PHE A 205 21.47 12.87 9.36
CA PHE A 205 20.67 11.82 9.98
C PHE A 205 20.02 12.27 11.28
N SER A 206 20.82 12.79 12.23
CA SER A 206 20.28 13.27 13.51
C SER A 206 19.24 14.37 13.29
N ARG A 207 19.48 15.29 12.34
CA ARG A 207 18.48 16.31 11.97
C ARG A 207 17.18 15.70 11.42
N CYS A 208 17.28 14.64 10.62
CA CYS A 208 16.10 13.95 10.08
C CYS A 208 15.29 13.29 11.21
N VAL A 209 15.95 12.55 12.10
CA VAL A 209 15.31 11.89 13.25
C VAL A 209 14.68 12.94 14.18
N GLU A 210 15.42 13.98 14.55
CA GLU A 210 14.92 15.07 15.41
C GLU A 210 13.69 15.75 14.79
N ARG A 211 13.71 16.01 13.48
CA ARG A 211 12.58 16.63 12.78
C ARG A 211 11.36 15.73 12.79
N ILE A 212 11.52 14.44 12.53
CA ILE A 212 10.44 13.45 12.55
C ILE A 212 9.86 13.33 13.97
N GLN A 213 10.70 13.25 15.00
CA GLN A 213 10.24 13.12 16.38
C GLN A 213 9.56 14.39 16.91
N ALA A 214 10.03 15.58 16.50
CA ALA A 214 9.43 16.84 16.92
C ALA A 214 7.95 16.99 16.53
N ASP A 215 7.54 16.34 15.44
CA ASP A 215 6.16 16.38 14.92
C ASP A 215 5.41 15.05 15.15
N ALA A 216 5.96 14.13 15.95
CA ALA A 216 5.35 12.84 16.24
C ALA A 216 4.09 12.99 17.11
N LEU A 217 3.07 12.18 16.83
CA LEU A 217 1.81 12.14 17.59
C LEU A 217 1.96 11.54 18.98
N TYR A 218 2.98 10.69 19.17
CA TYR A 218 3.25 9.98 20.41
C TYR A 218 4.69 10.21 20.85
N GLU A 219 4.90 10.31 22.15
CA GLU A 219 6.23 10.26 22.73
C GLU A 219 6.76 8.82 22.69
N THR A 220 7.87 8.61 22.00
CA THR A 220 8.61 7.35 21.96
C THR A 220 10.03 7.60 22.48
N PRO A 221 10.69 6.62 23.10
CA PRO A 221 12.09 6.76 23.48
C PRO A 221 12.97 7.01 22.24
N SER A 222 13.72 8.11 22.23
CA SER A 222 14.67 8.41 21.15
C SER A 222 15.96 7.61 21.35
N ILE A 223 16.04 6.46 20.69
CA ILE A 223 17.23 5.59 20.67
C ILE A 223 17.81 5.41 19.26
N VAL A 224 17.26 6.12 18.27
CA VAL A 224 17.71 6.02 16.88
C VAL A 224 18.99 6.81 16.69
N THR A 225 20.04 6.15 16.21
CA THR A 225 21.37 6.73 16.06
C THR A 225 21.94 6.51 14.66
N TRP A 226 22.98 7.27 14.31
CA TRP A 226 23.62 7.11 13.02
C TRP A 226 24.17 5.71 12.82
N GLY A 227 23.83 5.11 11.67
CA GLY A 227 24.15 3.72 11.33
C GLY A 227 22.95 2.80 11.41
N ASP A 228 21.90 3.18 12.13
CA ASP A 228 20.61 2.49 12.08
C ASP A 228 19.96 2.66 10.71
N GLN A 229 19.22 1.63 10.29
CA GLN A 229 18.47 1.66 9.05
C GLN A 229 17.07 2.20 9.31
N LEU A 230 16.67 3.25 8.60
CA LEU A 230 15.32 3.82 8.68
C LEU A 230 14.37 3.13 7.69
N LEU A 231 13.13 2.93 8.13
CA LEU A 231 12.00 2.53 7.31
C LEU A 231 10.85 3.53 7.49
N LEU A 232 10.46 4.17 6.40
CA LEU A 232 9.42 5.18 6.33
C LEU A 232 8.24 4.64 5.53
N LEU A 233 7.13 4.31 6.20
CA LEU A 233 5.91 3.80 5.58
C LEU A 233 4.93 4.95 5.38
N SER A 234 4.63 5.28 4.13
CA SER A 234 3.86 6.47 3.80
C SER A 234 2.59 6.15 3.02
N THR A 235 1.48 6.76 3.45
CA THR A 235 0.18 6.65 2.79
C THR A 235 -0.60 7.95 2.87
N CYS A 236 -1.59 8.13 2.01
CA CYS A 236 -2.59 9.20 2.15
C CYS A 236 -3.52 8.90 3.34
N ASP A 237 -4.02 9.96 4.00
CA ASP A 237 -5.18 9.86 4.89
C ASP A 237 -6.44 9.58 4.05
N GLN A 238 -7.32 8.72 4.56
CA GLN A 238 -8.60 8.39 3.95
C GLN A 238 -9.62 9.52 4.08
N ASN A 239 -9.53 10.32 5.15
CA ASN A 239 -10.49 11.37 5.46
C ASN A 239 -10.07 12.73 4.88
N ASP A 240 -8.81 12.86 4.49
CA ASP A 240 -8.25 14.08 3.92
C ASP A 240 -7.18 13.73 2.88
N ALA A 241 -7.55 13.84 1.60
CA ALA A 241 -6.66 13.51 0.49
C ALA A 241 -5.41 14.41 0.41
N GLU A 242 -5.41 15.55 1.11
CA GLU A 242 -4.26 16.45 1.24
C GLU A 242 -3.41 16.14 2.47
N SER A 243 -3.73 15.11 3.25
CA SER A 243 -2.96 14.71 4.41
C SER A 243 -2.33 13.32 4.21
N ARG A 244 -1.21 13.09 4.89
CA ARG A 244 -0.46 11.84 4.86
C ARG A 244 -0.19 11.34 6.26
N ILE A 245 -0.19 10.02 6.38
CA ILE A 245 0.25 9.30 7.55
C ILE A 245 1.63 8.74 7.21
N LEU A 246 2.59 9.02 8.08
CA LEU A 246 3.94 8.47 7.99
C LEU A 246 4.26 7.71 9.27
N ILE A 247 4.61 6.44 9.12
CA ILE A 247 5.17 5.64 10.22
C ILE A 247 6.67 5.57 10.01
N ALA A 248 7.43 6.11 10.96
CA ALA A 248 8.88 6.06 10.95
C ALA A 248 9.35 4.96 11.90
N CYS A 249 10.10 4.03 11.34
CA CYS A 249 10.66 2.89 12.02
C CYS A 249 12.18 2.87 11.86
N TYR A 250 12.87 2.17 12.75
CA TYR A 250 14.30 1.95 12.69
C TYR A 250 14.64 0.50 13.02
N ARG A 251 15.78 0.06 12.50
CA ARG A 251 16.42 -1.19 12.89
C ARG A 251 17.85 -0.87 13.27
N GLU A 252 18.26 -1.38 14.43
CA GLU A 252 19.64 -1.26 14.90
C GLU A 252 20.61 -1.80 13.86
N LYS A 253 21.72 -1.08 13.68
CA LYS A 253 22.83 -1.58 12.87
C LYS A 253 23.27 -2.95 13.38
N GLN A 254 23.29 -3.96 12.51
CA GLN A 254 23.97 -5.21 12.83
C GLN A 254 25.48 -4.99 12.68
N ASP A 255 26.23 -5.23 13.76
CA ASP A 255 27.69 -5.34 13.68
C ASP A 255 28.03 -6.47 12.71
N LEU A 256 28.62 -6.12 11.57
CA LEU A 256 29.16 -7.05 10.57
C LEU A 256 30.47 -7.67 11.07
#